data_AF-A0A9W8XPE5-F1
#
_entry.id   AF-A0A9W8XPE5-F1
#
_cell.length_a   1.000
_cell.length_b   1.000
_cell.length_c   1.000
_cell.angle_alpha   90.00
_cell.angle_beta   90.00
_cell.angle_gamma   90.00
#
_symmetry.space_group_name_H-M   'P 1'
#
loop_
_entity.id
_entity.type
_entity.pdbx_description
1 polymer ?
#
loop_
_entity_poly.entity_id
_entity_poly.type
_entity_poly.pdbx_seq_one_letter_code
_entity_poly.pdbx_strand_id
1 'polypeptide(L)'
;MQDSSAKNISLDPKDQWLRMGNGRPFPGMIEDHQAYVVVFDGPDDPWHPMSWTLSKNTLVATFDSALFSPAAVQASQDLAVGHEVGALATCLYVLGFSFGPLLWGPGCELKGRRMPLIVGSLGCALFTLASATAKDIQTLIICRFFAGVFGSSPLCVVPGVLSDIFDDYQRGPSIAIYALTVFAGPLAAPSIGGFITDSYLRWRWTLYLPAIMGFFAVGLLVLFLEETHAGSVLSTKAARIRQETGNWSIHADHARIEVDMDDLARRYLIRPLRMLATEPIVLFVSVYMSFIYGLTYGLVGAYPYVFQHTYGMNKGIAALPLIAVILGLCLAVCFIIWQQLRSQKTSLLGDAASEPEVRADDTQDEPGVLELLVKHYPDGKQSTHLHSLKPGDRLLFAAALRGHQWVPNSVPHVTLIAGGAGITPIFQLAQGILSNPNDQTAVTIVYGVNTNEDCHLTKELQKFKSDFKDRFNIVYTVSRPDENTTLRKGRVTRELLEEVAPPPKNSENKVFVCGPPAMESSLVGSRKEKGILEQLGYRKDQIHTF
;
A
#
# COMPACT_ATOMS: atom_id res chain seq x y z
N MET A 1 50.34 20.19 -2.87
CA MET A 1 49.35 21.06 -2.22
C MET A 1 48.13 20.21 -1.97
N GLN A 2 47.86 19.96 -0.68
CA GLN A 2 46.70 19.22 -0.19
C GLN A 2 45.45 20.06 -0.43
N ASP A 3 44.43 19.49 -1.08
CA ASP A 3 43.07 20.02 -1.02
C ASP A 3 42.20 18.95 -0.35
N SER A 4 42.27 18.92 0.98
CA SER A 4 41.50 18.03 1.83
C SER A 4 40.20 18.72 2.22
N SER A 5 39.19 18.66 1.36
CA SER A 5 37.82 19.09 1.70
C SER A 5 37.05 18.03 2.51
N ALA A 6 37.75 17.29 3.39
CA ALA A 6 37.11 16.40 4.35
C ALA A 6 36.50 17.25 5.47
N LYS A 7 35.18 17.47 5.43
CA LYS A 7 34.44 18.04 6.56
C LYS A 7 34.61 17.12 7.76
N ASN A 8 35.27 17.62 8.82
CA ASN A 8 35.29 16.94 10.10
C ASN A 8 33.86 16.88 10.66
N ILE A 9 33.25 15.70 10.62
CA ILE A 9 31.97 15.43 11.28
C ILE A 9 32.23 15.58 12.80
N SER A 10 31.64 16.60 13.43
CA SER A 10 31.72 16.79 14.87
C SER A 10 30.79 15.78 15.56
N LEU A 11 31.36 14.67 16.05
CA LEU A 11 30.63 13.67 16.83
C LEU A 11 30.25 14.22 18.20
N ASP A 12 29.09 13.80 18.70
CA ASP A 12 28.64 14.10 20.08
C ASP A 12 29.65 13.49 21.09
N PRO A 13 29.86 14.07 22.29
CA PRO A 13 30.92 13.62 23.21
C PRO A 13 30.82 12.15 23.63
N LYS A 14 29.61 11.57 23.60
CA LYS A 14 29.35 10.15 23.90
C LYS A 14 29.75 9.21 22.76
N ASP A 15 29.84 9.73 21.53
CA ASP A 15 30.07 8.98 20.30
C ASP A 15 31.50 9.09 19.79
N GLN A 16 32.41 9.62 20.60
CA GLN A 16 33.84 9.75 20.26
C GLN A 16 34.56 8.43 19.97
N TRP A 17 33.93 7.28 20.25
CA TRP A 17 34.43 5.95 19.91
C TRP A 17 34.30 5.64 18.40
N LEU A 18 33.44 6.34 17.66
CA LEU A 18 33.17 6.12 16.23
C LEU A 18 34.31 6.56 15.27
N ARG A 19 35.53 6.76 15.77
CA ARG A 19 36.67 7.19 14.94
C ARG A 19 37.08 6.07 13.97
N MET A 20 37.49 6.43 12.76
CA MET A 20 38.01 5.50 11.73
C MET A 20 39.31 4.76 12.13
N GLY A 21 39.89 5.07 13.30
CA GLY A 21 41.17 4.54 13.76
C GLY A 21 42.39 5.18 13.09
N ASN A 22 43.57 5.07 13.71
CA ASN A 22 44.86 5.59 13.20
C ASN A 22 44.85 7.07 12.77
N GLY A 23 44.05 7.92 13.42
CA GLY A 23 43.97 9.35 13.10
C GLY A 23 43.41 9.65 11.70
N ARG A 24 42.76 8.67 11.04
CA ARG A 24 42.16 8.86 9.72
C ARG A 24 40.90 9.72 9.85
N PRO A 25 40.74 10.77 9.01
CA PRO A 25 39.50 11.53 8.94
C PRO A 25 38.39 10.66 8.36
N PHE A 26 37.14 11.04 8.62
CA PHE A 26 35.99 10.42 7.95
C PHE A 26 36.05 10.68 6.43
N PRO A 27 35.61 9.71 5.60
CA PRO A 27 35.44 9.94 4.17
C PRO A 27 34.48 11.11 3.93
N GLY A 28 34.71 11.87 2.85
CA GLY A 28 33.85 12.99 2.47
C GLY A 28 32.41 12.54 2.19
N MET A 29 31.45 13.44 2.43
CA MET A 29 30.06 13.18 2.04
C MET A 29 29.95 13.09 0.52
N ILE A 30 29.12 12.16 0.05
CA ILE A 30 28.86 11.96 -1.37
C ILE A 30 27.99 13.12 -1.87
N GLU A 31 28.43 13.84 -2.91
CA GLU A 31 27.74 15.04 -3.41
C GLU A 31 26.39 14.74 -4.07
N ASP A 32 26.29 13.61 -4.78
CA ASP A 32 25.05 13.14 -5.39
C ASP A 32 24.67 11.76 -4.85
N HIS A 33 23.85 11.74 -3.80
CA HIS A 33 23.38 10.50 -3.20
C HIS A 33 22.48 9.68 -4.14
N GLN A 34 21.76 10.31 -5.07
CA GLN A 34 20.83 9.60 -5.95
C GLN A 34 21.57 8.79 -7.01
N ALA A 35 22.74 9.24 -7.45
CA ALA A 35 23.60 8.51 -8.39
C ALA A 35 24.07 7.14 -7.86
N TYR A 36 24.04 6.92 -6.55
CA TYR A 36 24.45 5.66 -5.91
C TYR A 36 23.26 4.80 -5.44
N VAL A 37 22.02 5.24 -5.72
CA VAL A 37 20.82 4.47 -5.41
C VAL A 37 20.54 3.47 -6.53
N VAL A 38 20.35 2.21 -6.16
CA VAL A 38 19.93 1.17 -7.12
C VAL A 38 18.42 1.16 -7.24
N VAL A 39 17.92 1.33 -8.46
CA VAL A 39 16.51 1.26 -8.85
C VAL A 39 16.31 0.19 -9.94
N PHE A 40 15.06 -0.16 -10.24
CA PHE A 40 14.72 -1.06 -11.34
C PHE A 40 14.78 -0.33 -12.69
N ASP A 41 15.15 -1.04 -13.75
CA ASP A 41 15.30 -0.47 -15.10
C ASP A 41 13.95 -0.38 -15.86
N GLY A 42 12.87 -0.94 -15.31
CA GLY A 42 11.52 -0.92 -15.87
C GLY A 42 10.68 -2.14 -15.44
N PRO A 43 9.44 -2.28 -15.95
CA PRO A 43 8.55 -3.42 -15.65
C PRO A 43 9.02 -4.75 -16.27
N ASP A 44 9.88 -4.71 -17.30
CA ASP A 44 10.48 -5.88 -17.96
C ASP A 44 11.87 -6.26 -17.39
N ASP A 45 12.34 -5.63 -16.30
CA ASP A 45 13.60 -6.00 -15.64
C ASP A 45 13.49 -7.47 -15.13
N PRO A 46 14.43 -8.36 -15.44
CA PRO A 46 14.43 -9.74 -14.91
C PRO A 46 14.41 -9.83 -13.38
N TRP A 47 14.83 -8.77 -12.68
CA TRP A 47 14.77 -8.66 -11.23
C TRP A 47 13.43 -8.09 -10.73
N HIS A 48 12.51 -7.73 -11.62
CA HIS A 48 11.19 -7.23 -11.28
C HIS A 48 10.24 -8.38 -10.88
N PRO A 49 9.57 -8.31 -9.72
CA PRO A 49 8.68 -9.37 -9.21
C PRO A 49 7.50 -9.73 -10.13
N MET A 50 7.12 -8.84 -11.05
CA MET A 50 6.02 -9.06 -12.02
C MET A 50 6.33 -10.13 -13.07
N SER A 51 7.60 -10.52 -13.24
CA SER A 51 8.01 -11.53 -14.23
C SER A 51 7.78 -12.98 -13.77
N TRP A 52 7.36 -13.20 -12.52
CA TRP A 52 7.34 -14.53 -11.89
C TRP A 52 5.99 -15.24 -11.99
N THR A 53 6.01 -16.56 -12.21
CA THR A 53 4.80 -17.41 -12.26
C THR A 53 4.44 -17.93 -10.85
N LEU A 54 3.22 -17.65 -10.41
CA LEU A 54 2.76 -18.00 -9.06
C LEU A 54 2.47 -19.49 -8.87
N SER A 55 2.89 -20.03 -7.72
CA SER A 55 2.52 -21.35 -7.22
C SER A 55 1.43 -21.27 -6.13
N LYS A 56 0.44 -22.18 -6.21
CA LYS A 56 -0.82 -22.16 -5.44
C LYS A 56 -0.68 -22.81 -4.04
N ASN A 57 -0.18 -22.10 -3.02
CA ASN A 57 0.10 -22.72 -1.71
C ASN A 57 -0.63 -22.18 -0.45
N THR A 58 -1.70 -21.37 -0.57
CA THR A 58 -2.37 -20.81 0.63
C THR A 58 -3.39 -21.73 1.32
N LEU A 59 -3.83 -22.82 0.68
CA LEU A 59 -4.95 -23.64 1.17
C LEU A 59 -4.67 -24.38 2.49
N VAL A 60 -3.39 -24.64 2.81
CA VAL A 60 -3.03 -25.57 3.90
C VAL A 60 -3.31 -24.99 5.30
N ALA A 61 -2.95 -23.73 5.54
CA ALA A 61 -3.07 -23.12 6.88
C ALA A 61 -4.53 -22.89 7.29
N THR A 62 -5.39 -22.49 6.34
CA THR A 62 -6.81 -22.28 6.63
C THR A 62 -7.56 -23.60 6.79
N PHE A 63 -7.15 -24.63 6.06
CA PHE A 63 -7.69 -25.99 6.21
C PHE A 63 -7.41 -26.59 7.60
N ASP A 64 -6.20 -26.41 8.15
CA ASP A 64 -5.81 -26.92 9.48
C ASP A 64 -6.69 -26.35 10.62
N SER A 65 -7.11 -25.09 10.51
CA SER A 65 -7.89 -24.37 11.54
C SER A 65 -9.21 -25.05 11.94
N ALA A 66 -9.86 -25.73 11.00
CA ALA A 66 -11.19 -26.31 11.19
C ALA A 66 -11.23 -27.84 11.07
N LEU A 67 -10.15 -28.47 10.59
CA LEU A 67 -10.09 -29.93 10.41
C LEU A 67 -10.16 -30.69 11.74
N PHE A 68 -9.64 -30.10 12.81
CA PHE A 68 -9.69 -30.65 14.17
C PHE A 68 -11.07 -30.55 14.82
N SER A 69 -11.96 -29.67 14.35
CA SER A 69 -13.24 -29.38 15.02
C SER A 69 -14.13 -30.62 15.23
N PRO A 70 -14.36 -31.50 14.23
CA PRO A 70 -15.11 -32.75 14.43
C PRO A 70 -14.41 -33.75 15.36
N ALA A 71 -13.08 -33.65 15.47
CA ALA A 71 -12.22 -34.50 16.26
C ALA A 71 -12.11 -34.06 17.73
N ALA A 72 -12.49 -32.81 18.06
CA ALA A 72 -12.32 -32.23 19.40
C ALA A 72 -13.05 -33.04 20.49
N VAL A 73 -14.25 -33.55 20.18
CA VAL A 73 -15.02 -34.40 21.11
C VAL A 73 -14.29 -35.73 21.36
N GLN A 74 -13.80 -36.38 20.30
CA GLN A 74 -13.07 -37.65 20.43
C GLN A 74 -11.72 -37.45 21.15
N ALA A 75 -11.03 -36.34 20.91
CA ALA A 75 -9.80 -35.98 21.61
C ALA A 75 -10.05 -35.73 23.11
N SER A 76 -11.16 -35.08 23.47
CA SER A 76 -11.53 -34.86 24.89
C SER A 76 -11.78 -36.17 25.63
N GLN A 77 -12.38 -37.16 24.97
CA GLN A 77 -12.62 -38.49 25.53
C GLN A 77 -11.31 -39.28 25.71
N ASP A 78 -10.45 -39.30 24.68
CA ASP A 78 -9.16 -40.00 24.73
C ASP A 78 -8.20 -39.39 25.78
N LEU A 79 -8.31 -38.08 26.04
CA LEU A 79 -7.49 -37.35 27.04
C LEU A 79 -8.18 -37.21 28.40
N ALA A 80 -9.36 -37.83 28.59
CA ALA A 80 -10.14 -37.81 29.83
C ALA A 80 -10.42 -36.39 30.39
N VAL A 81 -10.82 -35.46 29.52
CA VAL A 81 -11.17 -34.07 29.88
C VAL A 81 -12.59 -33.71 29.45
N GLY A 82 -13.16 -32.65 30.04
CA GLY A 82 -14.49 -32.15 29.64
C GLY A 82 -14.52 -31.64 28.19
N HIS A 83 -15.70 -31.73 27.55
CA HIS A 83 -15.90 -31.27 26.17
C HIS A 83 -15.51 -29.81 25.93
N GLU A 84 -15.78 -28.94 26.91
CA GLU A 84 -15.39 -27.51 26.87
C GLU A 84 -13.88 -27.32 26.73
N VAL A 85 -13.08 -28.16 27.40
CA VAL A 85 -11.62 -28.11 27.33
C VAL A 85 -11.13 -28.62 25.97
N GLY A 86 -11.82 -29.59 25.37
CA GLY A 86 -11.54 -30.03 24.00
C GLY A 86 -11.82 -28.95 22.95
N ALA A 87 -12.92 -28.22 23.10
CA ALA A 87 -13.28 -27.11 22.21
C ALA A 87 -12.27 -25.94 22.31
N LEU A 88 -11.72 -25.70 23.50
CA LEU A 88 -10.71 -24.67 23.75
C LEU A 88 -9.47 -24.79 22.83
N ALA A 89 -9.10 -26.01 22.41
CA ALA A 89 -8.00 -26.24 21.48
C ALA A 89 -8.24 -25.60 20.10
N THR A 90 -9.47 -25.63 19.59
CA THR A 90 -9.85 -24.95 18.35
C THR A 90 -9.92 -23.43 18.55
N CYS A 91 -10.49 -22.98 19.68
CA CYS A 91 -10.58 -21.56 20.01
C CYS A 91 -9.20 -20.90 20.12
N LEU A 92 -8.22 -21.54 20.76
CA LEU A 92 -6.88 -20.99 20.89
C LEU A 92 -6.11 -20.94 19.57
N TYR A 93 -6.40 -21.84 18.63
CA TYR A 93 -5.83 -21.75 17.29
C TYR A 93 -6.30 -20.47 16.58
N VAL A 94 -7.61 -20.18 16.63
CA VAL A 94 -8.19 -18.95 16.07
C VAL A 94 -7.71 -17.70 16.83
N LEU A 95 -7.51 -17.80 18.14
CA LEU A 95 -6.89 -16.73 18.92
C LEU A 95 -5.44 -16.47 18.46
N GLY A 96 -4.65 -17.53 18.24
CA GLY A 96 -3.30 -17.44 17.69
C GLY A 96 -3.28 -16.76 16.31
N PHE A 97 -4.26 -17.05 15.45
CA PHE A 97 -4.46 -16.37 14.17
C PHE A 97 -4.63 -14.85 14.30
N SER A 98 -5.21 -14.38 15.40
CA SER A 98 -5.43 -12.95 15.62
C SER A 98 -4.14 -12.23 16.03
N PHE A 99 -3.24 -12.90 16.75
CA PHE A 99 -1.97 -12.30 17.19
C PHE A 99 -0.86 -12.37 16.15
N GLY A 100 -0.85 -13.40 15.30
CA GLY A 100 0.27 -13.59 14.38
C GLY A 100 0.49 -12.48 13.32
N PRO A 101 -0.53 -11.80 12.77
CA PRO A 101 -0.31 -10.65 11.87
C PRO A 101 0.53 -9.52 12.47
N LEU A 102 0.52 -9.36 13.80
CA LEU A 102 1.37 -8.39 14.51
C LEU A 102 2.87 -8.69 14.35
N LEU A 103 3.23 -9.96 14.17
CA LEU A 103 4.60 -10.41 13.95
C LEU A 103 4.95 -10.43 12.46
N TRP A 104 4.06 -11.01 11.63
CA TRP A 104 4.35 -11.27 10.23
C TRP A 104 4.19 -10.04 9.33
N GLY A 105 3.28 -9.12 9.65
CA GLY A 105 3.09 -7.87 8.92
C GLY A 105 4.37 -7.02 8.86
N PRO A 106 4.94 -6.60 9.99
CA PRO A 106 6.21 -5.86 10.00
C PRO A 106 7.37 -6.71 9.46
N GLY A 107 7.38 -8.00 9.81
CA GLY A 107 8.43 -8.93 9.38
C GLY A 107 8.58 -9.01 7.86
N CYS A 108 7.47 -8.96 7.12
CA CYS A 108 7.49 -9.06 5.67
C CYS A 108 7.87 -7.77 4.92
N GLU A 109 7.73 -6.61 5.58
CA GLU A 109 8.21 -5.33 5.03
C GLU A 109 9.71 -5.12 5.33
N LEU A 110 10.18 -5.58 6.49
CA LEU A 110 11.59 -5.42 6.87
C LEU A 110 12.52 -6.46 6.25
N LYS A 111 12.16 -7.74 6.31
CA LYS A 111 13.03 -8.86 5.91
C LYS A 111 12.68 -9.44 4.53
N GLY A 112 11.71 -8.87 3.83
CA GLY A 112 11.14 -9.42 2.60
C GLY A 112 10.02 -10.43 2.85
N ARG A 113 9.30 -10.83 1.80
CA ARG A 113 8.13 -11.71 1.87
C ARG A 113 8.50 -13.19 2.04
N ARG A 114 9.65 -13.63 1.52
CA ARG A 114 10.02 -15.06 1.43
C ARG A 114 10.24 -15.70 2.80
N MET A 115 11.06 -15.06 3.64
CA MET A 115 11.43 -15.61 4.94
C MET A 115 10.24 -15.74 5.91
N PRO A 116 9.38 -14.71 6.09
CA PRO A 116 8.16 -14.84 6.88
C PRO A 116 7.23 -15.97 6.44
N LEU A 117 7.07 -16.19 5.12
CA LEU A 117 6.25 -17.27 4.59
C LEU A 117 6.81 -18.66 4.91
N ILE A 118 8.12 -18.86 4.73
CA ILE A 118 8.79 -20.14 5.04
C ILE A 118 8.75 -20.42 6.54
N VAL A 119 9.19 -19.46 7.38
CA VAL A 119 9.25 -19.63 8.84
C VAL A 119 7.86 -19.81 9.43
N GLY A 120 6.87 -19.04 8.97
CA GLY A 120 5.48 -19.17 9.37
C GLY A 120 4.87 -20.52 9.00
N SER A 121 5.03 -20.94 7.75
CA SER A 121 4.49 -22.23 7.29
C SER A 121 5.16 -23.43 7.96
N LEU A 122 6.49 -23.36 8.18
CA LEU A 122 7.25 -24.39 8.88
C LEU A 122 6.86 -24.47 10.36
N GLY A 123 6.74 -23.32 11.02
CA GLY A 123 6.27 -23.26 12.41
C GLY A 123 4.88 -23.86 12.56
N CYS A 124 3.95 -23.52 11.66
CA CYS A 124 2.60 -24.10 11.63
C CYS A 124 2.67 -25.63 11.51
N ALA A 125 3.43 -26.16 10.53
CA ALA A 125 3.56 -27.60 10.31
C ALA A 125 4.16 -28.34 11.52
N LEU A 126 5.19 -27.76 12.15
CA LEU A 126 5.85 -28.33 13.34
C LEU A 126 4.91 -28.35 14.55
N PHE A 127 4.22 -27.25 14.84
CA PHE A 127 3.30 -27.19 15.98
C PHE A 127 2.03 -28.01 15.76
N THR A 128 1.56 -28.15 14.51
CA THR A 128 0.46 -29.05 14.17
C THR A 128 0.87 -30.52 14.32
N LEU A 129 2.11 -30.88 13.94
CA LEU A 129 2.67 -32.22 14.21
C LEU A 129 2.85 -32.49 15.72
N ALA A 130 3.30 -31.49 16.48
CA ALA A 130 3.41 -31.58 17.94
C ALA A 130 2.03 -31.78 18.59
N SER A 131 1.01 -31.09 18.07
CA SER A 131 -0.38 -31.27 18.50
C SER A 131 -0.90 -32.69 18.22
N ALA A 132 -0.51 -33.31 17.11
CA ALA A 132 -0.88 -34.68 16.76
C ALA A 132 -0.27 -35.75 17.69
N THR A 133 0.91 -35.45 18.22
CA THR A 133 1.67 -36.35 19.11
C THR A 133 1.42 -36.07 20.60
N ALA A 134 0.57 -35.10 20.93
CA ALA A 134 0.25 -34.72 22.30
C ALA A 134 -0.33 -35.90 23.11
N LYS A 135 0.18 -36.05 24.33
CA LYS A 135 -0.28 -37.01 25.33
C LYS A 135 -1.19 -36.38 26.39
N ASP A 136 -1.15 -35.05 26.48
CA ASP A 136 -1.87 -34.26 27.47
C ASP A 136 -2.60 -33.10 26.79
N ILE A 137 -3.70 -32.67 27.39
CA ILE A 137 -4.52 -31.56 26.86
C ILE A 137 -3.76 -30.23 26.86
N GLN A 138 -2.88 -30.01 27.83
CA GLN A 138 -2.09 -28.78 27.95
C GLN A 138 -1.18 -28.61 26.74
N THR A 139 -0.45 -29.67 26.39
CA THR A 139 0.41 -29.72 25.20
C THR A 139 -0.41 -29.48 23.93
N LEU A 140 -1.58 -30.12 23.80
CA LEU A 140 -2.45 -29.93 22.64
C LEU A 140 -2.87 -28.47 22.48
N ILE A 141 -3.33 -27.84 23.57
CA ILE A 141 -3.84 -26.46 23.58
C ILE A 141 -2.72 -25.44 23.33
N ILE A 142 -1.56 -25.60 23.97
CA ILE A 142 -0.40 -24.71 23.77
C ILE A 142 0.13 -24.82 22.33
N CYS A 143 0.32 -26.05 21.82
CA CYS A 143 0.77 -26.25 20.45
C CYS A 143 -0.25 -25.72 19.43
N ARG A 144 -1.55 -25.83 19.70
CA ARG A 144 -2.61 -25.23 18.87
C ARG A 144 -2.51 -23.71 18.80
N PHE A 145 -2.28 -23.03 19.92
CA PHE A 145 -2.10 -21.58 19.94
C PHE A 145 -0.93 -21.15 19.05
N PHE A 146 0.25 -21.78 19.22
CA PHE A 146 1.42 -21.46 18.40
C PHE A 146 1.23 -21.86 16.94
N ALA A 147 0.61 -23.00 16.65
CA ALA A 147 0.26 -23.39 15.28
C ALA A 147 -0.58 -22.31 14.59
N GLY A 148 -1.53 -21.71 15.32
CA GLY A 148 -2.27 -20.54 14.86
C GLY A 148 -1.35 -19.34 14.59
N VAL A 149 -0.57 -18.89 15.58
CA VAL A 149 0.34 -17.73 15.42
C VAL A 149 1.21 -17.85 14.17
N PHE A 150 1.82 -19.02 13.94
CA PHE A 150 2.65 -19.28 12.76
C PHE A 150 1.82 -19.46 11.47
N GLY A 151 0.65 -20.12 11.55
CA GLY A 151 -0.25 -20.35 10.40
C GLY A 151 -0.91 -19.08 9.85
N SER A 152 -0.93 -17.98 10.60
CA SER A 152 -1.39 -16.67 10.11
C SER A 152 -0.42 -15.99 9.12
N SER A 153 0.82 -16.47 9.00
CA SER A 153 1.82 -15.86 8.10
C SER A 153 1.40 -15.89 6.63
N PRO A 154 1.02 -17.05 6.03
CA PRO A 154 0.47 -17.08 4.67
C PRO A 154 -0.76 -16.20 4.47
N LEU A 155 -1.58 -16.01 5.51
CA LEU A 155 -2.77 -15.15 5.45
C LEU A 155 -2.42 -13.67 5.35
N CYS A 156 -1.40 -13.25 6.10
CA CYS A 156 -0.98 -11.85 6.15
C CYS A 156 -0.07 -11.47 4.97
N VAL A 157 0.84 -12.37 4.57
CA VAL A 157 1.94 -12.03 3.65
C VAL A 157 1.57 -12.24 2.18
N VAL A 158 0.77 -13.26 1.85
CA VAL A 158 0.45 -13.57 0.44
C VAL A 158 -0.33 -12.45 -0.27
N PRO A 159 -1.29 -11.73 0.34
CA PRO A 159 -1.89 -10.57 -0.31
C PRO A 159 -0.88 -9.50 -0.72
N GLY A 160 0.18 -9.31 0.09
CA GLY A 160 1.31 -8.45 -0.26
C GLY A 160 2.12 -8.99 -1.44
N VAL A 161 2.41 -10.30 -1.45
CA VAL A 161 3.06 -10.97 -2.59
C VAL A 161 2.24 -10.80 -3.88
N LEU A 162 0.91 -10.97 -3.82
CA LEU A 162 0.03 -10.81 -4.98
C LEU A 162 0.01 -9.35 -5.46
N SER A 163 0.09 -8.37 -4.55
CA SER A 163 0.20 -6.96 -4.95
C SER A 163 1.58 -6.60 -5.51
N ASP A 164 2.62 -7.33 -5.12
CA ASP A 164 3.98 -7.12 -5.63
C ASP A 164 4.14 -7.73 -7.04
N ILE A 165 3.41 -8.81 -7.37
CA ILE A 165 3.50 -9.54 -8.66
C ILE A 165 2.49 -9.05 -9.70
N PHE A 166 1.25 -8.70 -9.30
CA PHE A 166 0.20 -8.37 -10.27
C PHE A 166 -0.02 -6.86 -10.42
N ASP A 167 -0.10 -6.41 -11.68
CA ASP A 167 -0.57 -5.08 -12.05
C ASP A 167 -1.96 -4.77 -11.50
N ASP A 168 -2.27 -3.48 -11.37
CA ASP A 168 -3.55 -2.97 -10.83
C ASP A 168 -4.79 -3.62 -11.45
N TYR A 169 -4.73 -3.97 -12.74
CA TYR A 169 -5.81 -4.63 -13.44
C TYR A 169 -6.05 -6.09 -13.00
N GLN A 170 -4.97 -6.87 -12.87
CA GLN A 170 -5.04 -8.30 -12.55
C GLN A 170 -5.06 -8.56 -11.03
N ARG A 171 -4.64 -7.57 -10.24
CA ARG A 171 -4.55 -7.65 -8.78
C ARG A 171 -5.89 -7.97 -8.13
N GLY A 172 -6.97 -7.31 -8.55
CA GLY A 172 -8.32 -7.52 -8.00
C GLY A 172 -8.80 -8.98 -8.12
N PRO A 173 -8.85 -9.56 -9.34
CA PRO A 173 -9.18 -10.97 -9.55
C PRO A 173 -8.27 -11.95 -8.78
N SER A 174 -6.96 -11.69 -8.75
CA SER A 174 -6.00 -12.55 -8.04
C SER A 174 -6.24 -12.56 -6.52
N ILE A 175 -6.52 -11.40 -5.92
CA ILE A 175 -6.88 -11.31 -4.50
C ILE A 175 -8.24 -11.98 -4.23
N ALA A 176 -9.21 -11.88 -5.15
CA ALA A 176 -10.50 -12.55 -5.01
C ALA A 176 -10.38 -14.09 -5.05
N ILE A 177 -9.58 -14.63 -5.97
CA ILE A 177 -9.27 -16.07 -6.04
C ILE A 177 -8.54 -16.51 -4.77
N TYR A 178 -7.60 -15.70 -4.28
CA TYR A 178 -6.94 -15.97 -3.02
C TYR A 178 -7.93 -16.01 -1.85
N ALA A 179 -8.83 -15.02 -1.74
CA ALA A 179 -9.88 -15.00 -0.71
C ALA A 179 -10.76 -16.25 -0.78
N LEU A 180 -11.10 -16.73 -1.99
CA LEU A 180 -11.82 -18.01 -2.17
C LEU A 180 -11.09 -19.17 -1.49
N THR A 181 -9.79 -19.29 -1.71
CA THR A 181 -8.98 -20.35 -1.11
C THR A 181 -8.93 -20.25 0.42
N VAL A 182 -8.89 -19.04 0.95
CA VAL A 182 -8.87 -18.78 2.39
C VAL A 182 -10.17 -19.22 3.07
N PHE A 183 -11.33 -18.91 2.48
CA PHE A 183 -12.63 -19.27 3.05
C PHE A 183 -13.07 -20.71 2.73
N ALA A 184 -12.69 -21.25 1.57
CA ALA A 184 -13.04 -22.62 1.20
C ALA A 184 -12.38 -23.66 2.11
N GLY A 185 -11.14 -23.40 2.57
CA GLY A 185 -10.41 -24.31 3.46
C GLY A 185 -11.18 -24.67 4.74
N PRO A 186 -11.56 -23.71 5.60
CA PRO A 186 -12.28 -23.97 6.83
C PRO A 186 -13.67 -24.60 6.63
N LEU A 187 -14.33 -24.32 5.50
CA LEU A 187 -15.63 -24.88 5.16
C LEU A 187 -15.55 -26.34 4.68
N ALA A 188 -14.49 -26.70 3.96
CA ALA A 188 -14.26 -28.07 3.50
C ALA A 188 -13.73 -28.99 4.61
N ALA A 189 -13.06 -28.41 5.61
CA ALA A 189 -12.34 -29.16 6.63
C ALA A 189 -13.24 -30.05 7.52
N PRO A 190 -14.42 -29.61 8.03
CA PRO A 190 -15.28 -30.47 8.86
C PRO A 190 -15.77 -31.72 8.14
N SER A 191 -16.02 -31.64 6.83
CA SER A 191 -16.42 -32.79 6.02
C SER A 191 -15.34 -33.86 6.01
N ILE A 192 -14.09 -33.46 5.71
CA ILE A 192 -12.95 -34.38 5.68
C ILE A 192 -12.61 -34.87 7.10
N GLY A 193 -12.61 -33.97 8.08
CA GLY A 193 -12.31 -34.28 9.48
C GLY A 193 -13.33 -35.24 10.10
N GLY A 194 -14.62 -35.10 9.77
CA GLY A 194 -15.68 -36.00 10.20
C GLY A 194 -15.46 -37.43 9.71
N PHE A 195 -15.16 -37.61 8.41
CA PHE A 195 -14.86 -38.94 7.85
C PHE A 195 -13.58 -39.56 8.42
N ILE A 196 -12.53 -38.76 8.69
CA ILE A 196 -11.30 -39.26 9.32
C ILE A 196 -11.57 -39.74 10.76
N THR A 197 -12.35 -38.96 11.51
CA THR A 197 -12.66 -39.23 12.92
C THR A 197 -13.53 -40.48 13.10
N ASP A 198 -14.44 -40.74 12.17
CA ASP A 198 -15.29 -41.94 12.16
C ASP A 198 -14.57 -43.18 11.62
N SER A 199 -13.45 -42.99 10.89
CA SER A 199 -12.62 -44.07 10.39
C SER A 199 -11.72 -44.66 11.48
N TYR A 200 -11.05 -45.77 11.16
CA TYR A 200 -10.02 -46.39 12.01
C TYR A 200 -8.86 -45.45 12.38
N LEU A 201 -8.69 -44.36 11.62
CA LEU A 201 -7.63 -43.38 11.75
C LEU A 201 -7.79 -42.44 12.97
N ARG A 202 -8.97 -42.37 13.64
CA ARG A 202 -9.20 -41.56 14.85
C ARG A 202 -8.81 -40.07 14.72
N TRP A 203 -8.93 -39.30 15.80
CA TRP A 203 -8.74 -37.85 15.82
C TRP A 203 -7.31 -37.40 15.50
N ARG A 204 -6.27 -38.16 15.84
CA ARG A 204 -4.87 -37.73 15.62
C ARG A 204 -4.55 -37.52 14.13
N TRP A 205 -5.17 -38.30 13.25
CA TRP A 205 -4.99 -38.15 11.81
C TRP A 205 -5.62 -36.89 11.22
N THR A 206 -6.57 -36.28 11.93
CA THR A 206 -7.03 -34.91 11.59
C THR A 206 -5.92 -33.88 11.75
N LEU A 207 -4.82 -34.20 12.42
CA LEU A 207 -3.67 -33.32 12.64
C LEU A 207 -2.42 -33.77 11.87
N TYR A 208 -2.22 -35.08 11.69
CA TYR A 208 -1.14 -35.57 10.83
C TYR A 208 -1.32 -35.16 9.37
N LEU A 209 -2.54 -35.24 8.84
CA LEU A 209 -2.83 -34.85 7.46
C LEU A 209 -2.43 -33.39 7.13
N PRO A 210 -2.91 -32.37 7.89
CA PRO A 210 -2.52 -30.98 7.63
C PRO A 210 -1.05 -30.72 7.95
N ALA A 211 -0.43 -31.42 8.90
CA ALA A 211 1.02 -31.34 9.11
C ALA A 211 1.80 -31.79 7.87
N ILE A 212 1.44 -32.93 7.26
CA ILE A 212 2.07 -33.44 6.02
C ILE A 212 1.88 -32.44 4.88
N MET A 213 0.66 -31.93 4.69
CA MET A 213 0.39 -30.89 3.70
C MET A 213 1.23 -29.64 3.96
N GLY A 214 1.43 -29.27 5.23
CA GLY A 214 2.25 -28.14 5.65
C GLY A 214 3.72 -28.31 5.28
N PHE A 215 4.31 -29.47 5.60
CA PHE A 215 5.69 -29.78 5.20
C PHE A 215 5.88 -29.81 3.69
N PHE A 216 4.91 -30.37 2.95
CA PHE A 216 4.93 -30.36 1.50
C PHE A 216 4.88 -28.93 0.94
N ALA A 217 3.98 -28.09 1.46
CA ALA A 217 3.89 -26.68 1.08
C ALA A 217 5.19 -25.92 1.41
N VAL A 218 5.81 -26.17 2.56
CA VAL A 218 7.13 -25.60 2.90
C VAL A 218 8.19 -26.04 1.90
N GLY A 219 8.21 -27.31 1.50
CA GLY A 219 9.11 -27.80 0.46
C GLY A 219 8.94 -27.03 -0.86
N LEU A 220 7.70 -26.81 -1.28
CA LEU A 220 7.40 -26.01 -2.46
C LEU A 220 7.81 -24.53 -2.30
N LEU A 221 7.57 -23.92 -1.13
CA LEU A 221 7.97 -22.55 -0.86
C LEU A 221 9.50 -22.41 -0.87
N VAL A 222 10.25 -23.34 -0.29
CA VAL A 222 11.72 -23.29 -0.30
C VAL A 222 12.28 -23.39 -1.72
N LEU A 223 11.69 -24.27 -2.55
CA LEU A 223 12.16 -24.55 -3.90
C LEU A 223 11.73 -23.52 -4.96
N PHE A 224 10.50 -23.00 -4.86
CA PHE A 224 9.90 -22.18 -5.92
C PHE A 224 9.63 -20.72 -5.52
N LEU A 225 9.62 -20.38 -4.23
CA LEU A 225 9.36 -19.00 -3.82
C LEU A 225 10.64 -18.17 -3.90
N GLU A 226 10.63 -17.21 -4.82
CA GLU A 226 11.62 -16.15 -4.90
C GLU A 226 11.15 -14.91 -4.10
N GLU A 227 12.07 -14.00 -3.80
CA GLU A 227 11.79 -12.85 -2.94
C GLU A 227 11.09 -11.71 -3.70
N THR A 228 9.79 -11.50 -3.46
CA THR A 228 9.01 -10.52 -4.23
C THR A 228 9.10 -9.09 -3.70
N HIS A 229 9.66 -8.88 -2.51
CA HIS A 229 9.73 -7.55 -1.93
C HIS A 229 10.76 -6.68 -2.67
N ALA A 230 10.27 -5.67 -3.41
CA ALA A 230 11.07 -4.73 -4.20
C ALA A 230 12.31 -4.19 -3.44
N GLY A 231 12.13 -3.71 -2.21
CA GLY A 231 13.23 -3.18 -1.41
C GLY A 231 14.29 -4.22 -1.04
N SER A 232 13.89 -5.47 -0.83
CA SER A 232 14.80 -6.57 -0.47
C SER A 232 15.57 -7.06 -1.70
N VAL A 233 14.91 -7.13 -2.85
CA VAL A 233 15.56 -7.45 -4.13
C VAL A 233 16.61 -6.39 -4.48
N LEU A 234 16.25 -5.11 -4.41
CA LEU A 234 17.17 -4.01 -4.67
C LEU A 234 18.34 -4.00 -3.67
N SER A 235 18.11 -4.34 -2.41
CA SER A 235 19.20 -4.46 -1.43
C SER A 235 20.20 -5.56 -1.80
N THR A 236 19.72 -6.66 -2.36
CA THR A 236 20.55 -7.78 -2.84
C THR A 236 21.29 -7.39 -4.13
N LYS A 237 20.62 -6.73 -5.07
CA LYS A 237 21.22 -6.17 -6.30
C LYS A 237 22.34 -5.18 -5.93
N ALA A 238 22.06 -4.25 -5.02
CA ALA A 238 23.04 -3.28 -4.52
C ALA A 238 24.23 -3.96 -3.82
N ALA A 239 24.00 -4.98 -3.00
CA ALA A 239 25.08 -5.73 -2.35
C ALA A 239 26.01 -6.41 -3.37
N ARG A 240 25.45 -6.98 -4.44
CA ARG A 240 26.23 -7.59 -5.51
C ARG A 240 27.04 -6.56 -6.30
N ILE A 241 26.43 -5.43 -6.66
CA ILE A 241 27.11 -4.34 -7.35
C ILE A 241 28.25 -3.77 -6.48
N ARG A 242 28.06 -3.63 -5.16
CA ARG A 242 29.15 -3.23 -4.23
C ARG A 242 30.34 -4.17 -4.30
N GLN A 243 30.09 -5.48 -4.31
CA GLN A 243 31.15 -6.50 -4.35
C GLN A 243 31.90 -6.48 -5.68
N GLU A 244 31.19 -6.33 -6.80
CA GLU A 244 31.80 -6.33 -8.14
C GLU A 244 32.54 -5.03 -8.46
N THR A 245 31.99 -3.88 -8.05
CA THR A 245 32.60 -2.55 -8.33
C THR A 245 33.63 -2.14 -7.28
N GLY A 246 33.64 -2.77 -6.11
CA GLY A 246 34.41 -2.32 -4.94
C GLY A 246 33.90 -1.01 -4.33
N ASN A 247 32.78 -0.46 -4.83
CA ASN A 247 32.23 0.80 -4.36
C ASN A 247 31.14 0.58 -3.31
N TRP A 248 31.52 0.74 -2.04
CA TRP A 248 30.64 0.58 -0.89
C TRP A 248 29.61 1.71 -0.70
N SER A 249 29.71 2.79 -1.50
CA SER A 249 28.78 3.92 -1.48
C SER A 249 27.43 3.59 -2.10
N ILE A 250 27.38 2.58 -2.98
CA ILE A 250 26.16 2.12 -3.65
C ILE A 250 25.20 1.59 -2.60
N HIS A 251 23.92 1.95 -2.63
CA HIS A 251 22.95 1.43 -1.67
C HIS A 251 21.53 1.38 -2.23
N ALA A 252 20.71 0.47 -1.73
CA ALA A 252 19.27 0.51 -1.97
C ALA A 252 18.60 1.44 -0.93
N ASP A 253 17.55 2.16 -1.31
CA ASP A 253 16.80 3.03 -0.39
C ASP A 253 16.24 2.28 0.82
N HIS A 254 15.85 1.02 0.64
CA HIS A 254 15.36 0.15 1.71
C HIS A 254 16.41 -0.19 2.77
N ALA A 255 17.71 -0.11 2.43
CA ALA A 255 18.80 -0.40 3.36
C ALA A 255 19.07 0.74 4.36
N ARG A 256 18.41 1.90 4.19
CA ARG A 256 18.52 3.06 5.10
C ARG A 256 17.50 3.04 6.24
N ILE A 257 16.59 2.06 6.27
CA ILE A 257 15.62 1.93 7.35
C ILE A 257 16.37 1.38 8.58
N GLU A 258 16.89 2.28 9.40
CA GLU A 258 17.35 1.92 10.75
C GLU A 258 16.14 1.44 11.54
N VAL A 259 16.15 0.16 11.90
CA VAL A 259 15.05 -0.46 12.64
C VAL A 259 15.19 -0.08 14.10
N ASP A 260 14.59 1.06 14.46
CA ASP A 260 14.33 1.37 15.86
C ASP A 260 13.13 0.53 16.34
N MET A 261 13.36 -0.31 17.35
CA MET A 261 12.32 -1.20 17.89
C MET A 261 11.13 -0.41 18.44
N ASP A 262 11.38 0.79 18.96
CA ASP A 262 10.33 1.68 19.47
C ASP A 262 9.49 2.29 18.33
N ASP A 263 10.12 2.65 17.21
CA ASP A 263 9.39 3.12 16.02
C ASP A 263 8.59 1.99 15.37
N LEU A 264 9.13 0.76 15.38
CA LEU A 264 8.43 -0.42 14.89
C LEU A 264 7.18 -0.73 15.73
N ALA A 265 7.33 -0.77 17.06
CA ALA A 265 6.20 -0.99 17.96
C ALA A 265 5.16 0.14 17.84
N ARG A 266 5.60 1.40 17.71
CA ARG A 266 4.68 2.53 17.51
C ARG A 266 3.91 2.45 16.20
N ARG A 267 4.58 2.11 15.09
CA ARG A 267 3.96 2.05 13.76
C ARG A 267 2.99 0.89 13.60
N TYR A 268 3.34 -0.30 14.11
CA TYR A 268 2.59 -1.52 13.81
C TYR A 268 1.69 -2.02 14.95
N LEU A 269 1.96 -1.69 16.22
CA LEU A 269 1.10 -2.05 17.35
C LEU A 269 0.24 -0.86 17.82
N ILE A 270 0.89 0.29 18.10
CA ILE A 270 0.19 1.43 18.73
C ILE A 270 -0.72 2.15 17.74
N ARG A 271 -0.26 2.36 16.49
CA ARG A 271 -1.03 3.13 15.50
C ARG A 271 -2.34 2.44 15.09
N PRO A 272 -2.41 1.12 14.80
CA PRO A 272 -3.67 0.46 14.48
C PRO A 272 -4.64 0.43 15.66
N LEU A 273 -4.16 0.16 16.88
CA LEU A 273 -5.00 0.20 18.09
C LEU A 273 -5.53 1.61 18.37
N ARG A 274 -4.69 2.63 18.19
CA ARG A 274 -5.11 4.03 18.29
C ARG A 274 -6.15 4.35 17.22
N MET A 275 -5.92 3.99 15.96
CA MET A 275 -6.89 4.18 14.88
C MET A 275 -8.21 3.48 15.17
N LEU A 276 -8.18 2.26 15.71
CA LEU A 276 -9.39 1.53 16.09
C LEU A 276 -10.18 2.26 17.20
N ALA A 277 -9.50 2.91 18.15
CA ALA A 277 -10.14 3.63 19.25
C ALA A 277 -10.53 5.08 18.90
N THR A 278 -9.80 5.74 18.00
CA THR A 278 -9.99 7.17 17.69
C THR A 278 -10.78 7.43 16.41
N GLU A 279 -10.75 6.51 15.43
CA GLU A 279 -11.43 6.66 14.14
C GLU A 279 -12.71 5.81 14.11
N PRO A 280 -13.91 6.41 14.20
CA PRO A 280 -15.18 5.66 14.28
C PRO A 280 -15.43 4.74 13.09
N ILE A 281 -15.02 5.14 11.89
CA ILE A 281 -15.20 4.35 10.66
C ILE A 281 -14.43 3.03 10.77
N VAL A 282 -13.18 3.08 11.25
CA VAL A 282 -12.33 1.89 11.41
C VAL A 282 -12.95 0.95 12.43
N LEU A 283 -13.48 1.48 13.54
CA LEU A 283 -14.18 0.69 14.56
C LEU A 283 -15.40 -0.01 13.98
N PHE A 284 -16.31 0.70 13.31
CA PHE A 284 -17.54 0.11 12.78
C PHE A 284 -17.28 -0.94 11.71
N VAL A 285 -16.36 -0.68 10.77
CA VAL A 285 -15.97 -1.65 9.75
C VAL A 285 -15.31 -2.88 10.38
N SER A 286 -14.45 -2.69 11.38
CA SER A 286 -13.79 -3.81 12.09
C SER A 286 -14.77 -4.67 12.87
N VAL A 287 -15.74 -4.05 13.56
CA VAL A 287 -16.81 -4.76 14.28
C VAL A 287 -17.69 -5.54 13.29
N TYR A 288 -18.08 -4.92 12.18
CA TYR A 288 -18.86 -5.58 11.14
C TYR A 288 -18.13 -6.79 10.52
N MET A 289 -16.85 -6.63 10.16
CA MET A 289 -16.03 -7.72 9.62
C MET A 289 -15.82 -8.83 10.65
N SER A 290 -15.62 -8.48 11.93
CA SER A 290 -15.51 -9.45 13.02
C SER A 290 -16.81 -10.23 13.23
N PHE A 291 -17.96 -9.56 13.11
CA PHE A 291 -19.28 -10.20 13.18
C PHE A 291 -19.48 -11.19 12.03
N ILE A 292 -19.16 -10.82 10.79
CA ILE A 292 -19.24 -11.73 9.63
C ILE A 292 -18.33 -12.95 9.83
N TYR A 293 -17.08 -12.71 10.24
CA TYR A 293 -16.10 -13.79 10.44
C TYR A 293 -16.53 -14.73 11.57
N GLY A 294 -17.00 -14.17 12.69
CA GLY A 294 -17.54 -14.94 13.81
C GLY A 294 -18.78 -15.76 13.42
N LEU A 295 -19.68 -15.20 12.62
CA LEU A 295 -20.84 -15.92 12.09
C LEU A 295 -20.40 -17.09 11.20
N THR A 296 -19.42 -16.90 10.31
CA THR A 296 -18.92 -17.96 9.43
C THR A 296 -18.30 -19.12 10.23
N TYR A 297 -17.46 -18.82 11.22
CA TYR A 297 -16.88 -19.87 12.10
C TYR A 297 -17.93 -20.53 13.01
N GLY A 298 -18.93 -19.77 13.46
CA GLY A 298 -20.07 -20.31 14.19
C GLY A 298 -20.85 -21.33 13.36
N LEU A 299 -21.09 -21.04 12.07
CA LEU A 299 -21.77 -21.95 11.14
C LEU A 299 -20.98 -23.25 10.92
N VAL A 300 -19.65 -23.16 10.83
CA VAL A 300 -18.74 -24.32 10.70
C VAL A 300 -18.93 -25.33 11.85
N GLY A 301 -19.19 -24.86 13.06
CA GLY A 301 -19.49 -25.72 14.21
C GLY A 301 -20.96 -26.13 14.33
N ALA A 302 -21.88 -25.18 14.11
CA ALA A 302 -23.31 -25.37 14.33
C ALA A 302 -23.96 -26.33 13.31
N TYR A 303 -23.56 -26.29 12.03
CA TYR A 303 -24.15 -27.14 11.00
C TYR A 303 -23.95 -28.63 11.29
N PRO A 304 -22.71 -29.13 11.45
CA PRO A 304 -22.49 -30.54 11.81
C PRO A 304 -23.25 -30.93 13.08
N TYR A 305 -23.31 -30.07 14.09
CA TYR A 305 -24.03 -30.35 15.33
C TYR A 305 -25.54 -30.58 15.12
N VAL A 306 -26.21 -29.69 14.38
CA VAL A 306 -27.65 -29.78 14.09
C VAL A 306 -27.97 -31.02 13.26
N PHE A 307 -27.18 -31.32 12.23
CA PHE A 307 -27.43 -32.50 11.38
C PHE A 307 -27.11 -33.82 12.10
N GLN A 308 -26.18 -33.82 13.05
CA GLN A 308 -25.91 -35.00 13.88
C GLN A 308 -27.02 -35.22 14.92
N HIS A 309 -27.39 -34.20 15.69
CA HIS A 309 -28.32 -34.36 16.82
C HIS A 309 -29.79 -34.39 16.41
N THR A 310 -30.19 -33.57 15.44
CA THR A 310 -31.60 -33.47 15.03
C THR A 310 -31.95 -34.49 13.95
N TYR A 311 -31.06 -34.69 12.97
CA TYR A 311 -31.32 -35.56 11.82
C TYR A 311 -30.65 -36.94 11.93
N GLY A 312 -29.88 -37.21 13.00
CA GLY A 312 -29.24 -38.50 13.23
C GLY A 312 -28.18 -38.87 12.18
N MET A 313 -27.63 -37.89 11.46
CA MET A 313 -26.65 -38.14 10.41
C MET A 313 -25.27 -38.46 11.00
N ASN A 314 -24.50 -39.31 10.31
CA ASN A 314 -23.12 -39.62 10.72
C ASN A 314 -22.21 -38.38 10.61
N LYS A 315 -21.09 -38.32 11.36
CA LYS A 315 -20.31 -37.07 11.52
C LYS A 315 -19.79 -36.51 10.20
N GLY A 316 -19.31 -37.38 9.30
CA GLY A 316 -18.88 -36.98 7.97
C GLY A 316 -20.01 -36.44 7.07
N ILE A 317 -21.17 -37.11 7.08
CA ILE A 317 -22.33 -36.73 6.25
C ILE A 317 -22.95 -35.41 6.73
N ALA A 318 -23.01 -35.22 8.04
CA ALA A 318 -23.58 -34.03 8.67
C ALA A 318 -22.84 -32.71 8.32
N ALA A 319 -21.59 -32.80 7.85
CA ALA A 319 -20.81 -31.65 7.42
C ALA A 319 -20.93 -31.34 5.91
N LEU A 320 -21.44 -32.28 5.09
CA LEU A 320 -21.64 -32.07 3.65
C LEU A 320 -22.48 -30.84 3.27
N PRO A 321 -23.49 -30.41 4.04
CA PRO A 321 -24.23 -29.18 3.73
C PRO A 321 -23.34 -27.92 3.65
N LEU A 322 -22.14 -27.92 4.25
CA LEU A 322 -21.17 -26.82 4.10
C LEU A 322 -20.68 -26.65 2.65
N ILE A 323 -20.79 -27.66 1.80
CA ILE A 323 -20.48 -27.56 0.36
C ILE A 323 -21.37 -26.52 -0.32
N ALA A 324 -22.62 -26.35 0.12
CA ALA A 324 -23.49 -25.30 -0.42
C ALA A 324 -22.93 -23.89 -0.18
N VAL A 325 -22.28 -23.67 0.97
CA VAL A 325 -21.61 -22.41 1.29
C VAL A 325 -20.39 -22.19 0.38
N ILE A 326 -19.62 -23.25 0.11
CA ILE A 326 -18.49 -23.20 -0.83
C ILE A 326 -18.97 -22.87 -2.25
N LEU A 327 -20.09 -23.45 -2.71
CA LEU A 327 -20.68 -23.12 -4.01
C LEU A 327 -21.11 -21.65 -4.06
N GLY A 328 -21.72 -21.13 -2.99
CA GLY A 328 -22.04 -19.71 -2.87
C GLY A 328 -20.81 -18.80 -2.97
N LEU A 329 -19.70 -19.17 -2.32
CA LEU A 329 -18.43 -18.44 -2.43
C LEU A 329 -17.87 -18.47 -3.86
N CYS A 330 -17.91 -19.62 -4.53
CA CYS A 330 -17.48 -19.75 -5.92
C CYS A 330 -18.32 -18.84 -6.83
N LEU A 331 -19.64 -18.83 -6.69
CA LEU A 331 -20.53 -17.96 -7.47
C LEU A 331 -20.24 -16.48 -7.20
N ALA A 332 -20.00 -16.10 -5.96
CA ALA A 332 -19.64 -14.73 -5.59
C ALA A 332 -18.32 -14.29 -6.24
N VAL A 333 -17.30 -15.15 -6.23
CA VAL A 333 -16.01 -14.85 -6.88
C VAL A 333 -16.14 -14.83 -8.40
N CYS A 334 -16.91 -15.74 -8.99
CA CYS A 334 -17.24 -15.68 -10.41
C CYS A 334 -17.95 -14.35 -10.77
N PHE A 335 -18.87 -13.88 -9.93
CA PHE A 335 -19.54 -12.59 -10.12
C PHE A 335 -18.57 -11.41 -10.03
N ILE A 336 -17.66 -11.40 -9.04
CA ILE A 336 -16.62 -10.37 -8.89
C ILE A 336 -15.69 -10.34 -10.12
N ILE A 337 -15.21 -11.50 -10.55
CA ILE A 337 -14.35 -11.61 -11.74
C ILE A 337 -15.11 -11.18 -12.99
N TRP A 338 -16.38 -11.59 -13.13
CA TRP A 338 -17.22 -11.18 -14.24
C TRP A 338 -17.44 -9.66 -14.26
N GLN A 339 -17.68 -9.03 -13.11
CA GLN A 339 -17.82 -7.58 -12.98
C GLN A 339 -16.53 -6.86 -13.37
N GLN A 340 -15.37 -7.37 -12.95
CA GLN A 340 -14.06 -6.81 -13.30
C GLN A 340 -13.72 -6.97 -14.79
N LEU A 341 -14.01 -8.13 -15.37
CA LEU A 341 -13.83 -8.39 -16.81
C LEU A 341 -14.80 -7.56 -17.65
N ARG A 342 -16.02 -7.34 -17.16
CA ARG A 342 -16.99 -6.45 -17.79
C ARG A 342 -16.51 -5.00 -17.72
N SER A 343 -16.08 -4.53 -16.56
CA SER A 343 -15.49 -3.19 -16.40
C SER A 343 -14.27 -3.01 -17.31
N GLN A 344 -13.42 -4.03 -17.46
CA GLN A 344 -12.30 -3.99 -18.41
C GLN A 344 -12.76 -3.90 -19.85
N LYS A 345 -13.69 -4.77 -20.27
CA LYS A 345 -14.24 -4.73 -21.62
C LYS A 345 -14.90 -3.39 -21.91
N THR A 346 -15.65 -2.84 -20.96
CA THR A 346 -16.23 -1.49 -21.05
C THR A 346 -15.14 -0.41 -21.16
N SER A 347 -14.04 -0.52 -20.40
CA SER A 347 -12.91 0.42 -20.51
C SER A 347 -12.10 0.28 -21.81
N LEU A 348 -12.03 -0.92 -22.39
CA LEU A 348 -11.33 -1.21 -23.65
C LEU A 348 -12.19 -0.97 -24.90
N LEU A 349 -13.52 -1.12 -24.80
CA LEU A 349 -14.47 -0.96 -25.90
C LEU A 349 -15.07 0.45 -25.97
N GLY A 350 -14.82 1.32 -24.99
CA GLY A 350 -15.37 2.68 -24.99
C GLY A 350 -16.90 2.74 -25.01
N ASP A 351 -17.59 1.64 -24.70
CA ASP A 351 -19.05 1.54 -24.83
C ASP A 351 -19.77 1.69 -23.49
N ALA A 352 -20.61 2.73 -23.46
CA ALA A 352 -21.43 3.19 -22.35
C ALA A 352 -22.29 2.09 -21.72
N ALA A 353 -22.21 1.92 -20.38
CA ALA A 353 -23.34 1.64 -19.48
C ALA A 353 -22.85 1.13 -18.11
N SER A 354 -22.47 2.06 -17.24
CA SER A 354 -22.73 1.96 -15.80
C SER A 354 -22.46 3.33 -15.19
N GLU A 355 -23.52 4.08 -14.91
CA GLU A 355 -23.47 5.31 -14.13
C GLU A 355 -22.92 5.02 -12.73
N PRO A 356 -22.08 5.92 -12.22
CA PRO A 356 -22.46 6.60 -11.01
C PRO A 356 -22.48 8.10 -11.26
N GLU A 357 -23.61 8.69 -10.95
CA GLU A 357 -23.87 10.13 -10.88
C GLU A 357 -22.86 10.81 -9.93
N VAL A 358 -21.90 11.56 -10.46
CA VAL A 358 -21.19 12.62 -9.74
C VAL A 358 -20.82 13.75 -10.72
N ARG A 359 -21.43 14.92 -10.48
CA ARG A 359 -21.09 16.22 -11.06
C ARG A 359 -19.59 16.50 -10.90
N ALA A 360 -18.89 16.65 -12.02
CA ALA A 360 -17.67 17.44 -12.11
C ALA A 360 -18.10 18.82 -12.62
N ASP A 361 -17.85 19.84 -11.80
CA ASP A 361 -18.13 21.23 -12.11
C ASP A 361 -16.90 21.78 -12.85
N ASP A 362 -17.04 22.01 -14.16
CA ASP A 362 -16.05 22.66 -15.03
C ASP A 362 -16.34 24.15 -15.13
N THR A 363 -15.30 24.96 -15.27
CA THR A 363 -15.43 26.32 -15.79
C THR A 363 -16.03 26.24 -17.21
N GLN A 364 -17.20 26.76 -17.57
CA GLN A 364 -18.04 27.82 -17.02
C GLN A 364 -19.51 27.52 -17.35
N ASP A 365 -20.38 27.26 -16.36
CA ASP A 365 -21.86 27.35 -16.36
C ASP A 365 -22.70 26.79 -17.55
N GLU A 366 -22.09 26.15 -18.56
CA GLU A 366 -22.78 25.47 -19.66
C GLU A 366 -22.69 23.94 -19.49
N PRO A 367 -23.80 23.27 -19.15
CA PRO A 367 -23.82 21.82 -18.99
C PRO A 367 -23.37 21.10 -20.28
N GLY A 368 -22.32 20.28 -20.17
CA GLY A 368 -21.97 19.28 -21.20
C GLY A 368 -20.68 19.52 -21.99
N VAL A 369 -19.87 20.53 -21.64
CA VAL A 369 -18.56 20.78 -22.28
C VAL A 369 -17.44 20.75 -21.23
N LEU A 370 -16.42 19.93 -21.48
CA LEU A 370 -15.19 19.82 -20.69
C LEU A 370 -13.99 20.13 -21.59
N GLU A 371 -13.15 21.09 -21.19
CA GLU A 371 -11.90 21.42 -21.88
C GLU A 371 -10.69 20.94 -21.07
N LEU A 372 -9.79 20.18 -21.70
CA LEU A 372 -8.59 19.64 -21.07
C LEU A 372 -7.33 20.12 -21.77
N LEU A 373 -6.39 20.63 -20.99
CA LEU A 373 -5.04 20.92 -21.47
C LEU A 373 -4.13 19.71 -21.20
N VAL A 374 -3.71 19.04 -22.27
CA VAL A 374 -2.89 17.82 -22.19
C VAL A 374 -1.57 18.07 -22.92
N LYS A 375 -0.43 17.89 -22.25
CA LYS A 375 0.89 17.95 -22.90
C LYS A 375 1.15 16.65 -23.66
N HIS A 376 1.60 16.75 -24.92
CA HIS A 376 2.03 15.59 -25.69
C HIS A 376 3.43 15.13 -25.25
N TYR A 377 3.50 13.90 -24.71
CA TYR A 377 4.77 13.21 -24.48
C TYR A 377 4.92 12.11 -25.55
N PRO A 378 6.01 12.10 -26.35
CA PRO A 378 6.17 11.18 -27.48
C PRO A 378 5.95 9.70 -27.13
N ASP A 379 6.43 9.26 -25.96
CA ASP A 379 6.30 7.89 -25.47
C ASP A 379 5.18 7.70 -24.42
N GLY A 380 4.37 8.74 -24.18
CA GLY A 380 3.33 8.74 -23.17
C GLY A 380 2.03 8.09 -23.65
N LYS A 381 1.70 6.89 -23.14
CA LYS A 381 0.51 6.12 -23.54
C LYS A 381 -0.79 6.94 -23.58
N GLN A 382 -1.06 7.73 -22.52
CA GLN A 382 -2.29 8.52 -22.41
C GLN A 382 -2.24 9.82 -23.21
N SER A 383 -1.10 10.54 -23.19
CA SER A 383 -0.95 11.79 -23.94
C SER A 383 -1.00 11.56 -25.44
N THR A 384 -0.36 10.50 -25.94
CA THR A 384 -0.37 10.16 -27.36
C THR A 384 -1.77 9.72 -27.81
N HIS A 385 -2.48 8.95 -26.97
CA HIS A 385 -3.87 8.60 -27.24
C HIS A 385 -4.77 9.85 -27.33
N LEU A 386 -4.71 10.75 -26.35
CA LEU A 386 -5.50 11.99 -26.34
C LEU A 386 -5.26 12.88 -27.56
N HIS A 387 -4.01 12.96 -28.04
CA HIS A 387 -3.68 13.71 -29.27
C HIS A 387 -4.03 12.98 -30.57
N SER A 388 -4.31 11.67 -30.51
CA SER A 388 -4.75 10.89 -31.68
C SER A 388 -6.24 10.99 -31.97
N LEU A 389 -7.02 11.50 -31.00
CA LEU A 389 -8.47 11.63 -31.09
C LEU A 389 -8.88 12.72 -32.07
N LYS A 390 -10.02 12.51 -32.73
CA LYS A 390 -10.64 13.45 -33.66
C LYS A 390 -12.01 13.91 -33.13
N PRO A 391 -12.50 15.08 -33.55
CA PRO A 391 -13.85 15.52 -33.22
C PRO A 391 -14.89 14.46 -33.58
N GLY A 392 -15.66 14.00 -32.58
CA GLY A 392 -16.64 12.91 -32.71
C GLY A 392 -16.23 11.61 -31.98
N ASP A 393 -14.96 11.45 -31.63
CA ASP A 393 -14.48 10.33 -30.82
C ASP A 393 -14.93 10.49 -29.36
N ARG A 394 -15.13 9.35 -28.67
CA ARG A 394 -15.60 9.31 -27.28
C ARG A 394 -14.45 8.97 -26.34
N LEU A 395 -14.38 9.66 -25.20
CA LEU A 395 -13.42 9.39 -24.13
C LEU A 395 -14.17 9.13 -22.81
N LEU A 396 -13.77 8.09 -22.07
CA LEU A 396 -14.35 7.76 -20.77
C LEU A 396 -13.54 8.41 -19.64
N PHE A 397 -14.21 9.16 -18.76
CA PHE A 397 -13.65 9.64 -17.50
C PHE A 397 -14.20 8.77 -16.35
N ALA A 398 -13.32 7.96 -15.74
CA ALA A 398 -13.74 6.93 -14.76
C ALA A 398 -14.14 7.51 -13.39
N ALA A 399 -13.45 8.56 -12.93
CA ALA A 399 -13.76 9.26 -11.69
C ALA A 399 -13.06 10.63 -11.67
N ALA A 400 -13.72 11.63 -11.07
CA ALA A 400 -13.04 12.82 -10.57
C ALA A 400 -12.62 12.55 -9.12
N LEU A 401 -11.32 12.52 -8.85
CA LEU A 401 -10.83 12.50 -7.48
C LEU A 401 -11.25 13.80 -6.81
N ARG A 402 -11.89 13.72 -5.63
CA ARG A 402 -12.28 14.91 -4.87
C ARG A 402 -11.03 15.66 -4.41
N GLY A 403 -10.66 16.71 -5.15
CA GLY A 403 -9.62 17.65 -4.78
C GLY A 403 -10.10 18.70 -3.78
N HIS A 404 -9.24 19.66 -3.45
CA HIS A 404 -9.61 20.80 -2.61
C HIS A 404 -10.65 21.68 -3.32
N GLN A 405 -11.83 21.84 -2.71
CA GLN A 405 -12.86 22.75 -3.20
C GLN A 405 -12.54 24.19 -2.81
N TRP A 406 -12.34 25.05 -3.80
CA TRP A 406 -12.13 26.47 -3.56
C TRP A 406 -13.42 27.12 -3.08
N VAL A 407 -13.32 27.95 -2.05
CA VAL A 407 -14.43 28.77 -1.54
C VAL A 407 -14.15 30.22 -1.89
N PRO A 408 -15.01 30.90 -2.68
CA PRO A 408 -14.81 32.29 -3.08
C PRO A 408 -14.61 33.22 -1.88
N ASN A 409 -13.66 34.16 -1.98
CA ASN A 409 -13.29 35.10 -0.91
C ASN A 409 -12.89 34.46 0.43
N SER A 410 -12.48 33.19 0.43
CA SER A 410 -12.03 32.52 1.67
C SER A 410 -10.72 33.10 2.23
N VAL A 411 -9.93 33.76 1.38
CA VAL A 411 -8.69 34.44 1.72
C VAL A 411 -8.57 35.73 0.89
N PRO A 412 -7.96 36.81 1.41
CA PRO A 412 -7.69 38.01 0.61
C PRO A 412 -6.63 37.78 -0.47
N HIS A 413 -5.67 36.87 -0.25
CA HIS A 413 -4.63 36.55 -1.23
C HIS A 413 -4.26 35.06 -1.26
N VAL A 414 -4.02 34.55 -2.46
CA VAL A 414 -3.50 33.20 -2.70
C VAL A 414 -2.22 33.23 -3.53
N THR A 415 -1.20 32.51 -3.06
CA THR A 415 0.04 32.28 -3.81
C THR A 415 0.02 30.89 -4.42
N LEU A 416 0.23 30.81 -5.74
CA LEU A 416 0.15 29.59 -6.53
C LEU A 416 1.53 29.29 -7.12
N ILE A 417 2.17 28.22 -6.66
CA ILE A 417 3.54 27.87 -7.04
C ILE A 417 3.51 26.65 -7.97
N ALA A 418 3.96 26.83 -9.21
CA ALA A 418 3.95 25.81 -10.25
C ALA A 418 5.38 25.42 -10.66
N GLY A 419 5.61 24.13 -10.92
CA GLY A 419 6.84 23.60 -11.52
C GLY A 419 6.55 22.78 -12.77
N GLY A 420 7.10 23.16 -13.92
CA GLY A 420 6.90 22.45 -15.19
C GLY A 420 5.42 22.16 -15.48
N ALA A 421 5.05 20.88 -15.62
CA ALA A 421 3.66 20.47 -15.89
C ALA A 421 2.65 20.82 -14.77
N GLY A 422 3.12 21.14 -13.55
CA GLY A 422 2.27 21.57 -12.44
C GLY A 422 1.55 22.91 -12.68
N ILE A 423 1.84 23.60 -13.79
CA ILE A 423 1.12 24.81 -14.20
C ILE A 423 -0.35 24.54 -14.52
N THR A 424 -0.73 23.33 -14.97
CA THR A 424 -2.09 23.01 -15.39
C THR A 424 -3.11 23.14 -14.24
N PRO A 425 -2.96 22.46 -13.08
CA PRO A 425 -3.89 22.62 -11.97
C PRO A 425 -3.85 24.04 -11.36
N ILE A 426 -2.67 24.67 -11.35
CA ILE A 426 -2.49 26.04 -10.88
C ILE A 426 -3.24 27.04 -11.76
N PHE A 427 -3.17 26.88 -13.08
CA PHE A 427 -3.88 27.71 -14.03
C PHE A 427 -5.40 27.55 -13.89
N GLN A 428 -5.90 26.32 -13.76
CA GLN A 428 -7.32 26.06 -13.55
C GLN A 428 -7.85 26.75 -12.29
N LEU A 429 -7.13 26.64 -11.17
CA LEU A 429 -7.51 27.33 -9.94
C LEU A 429 -7.48 28.86 -10.11
N ALA A 430 -6.41 29.40 -10.72
CA ALA A 430 -6.31 30.83 -10.97
C ALA A 430 -7.44 31.34 -11.89
N GLN A 431 -7.75 30.61 -12.94
CA GLN A 431 -8.82 30.93 -13.88
C GLN A 431 -10.18 30.91 -13.17
N GLY A 432 -10.46 29.89 -12.35
CA GLY A 432 -11.71 29.80 -11.58
C GLY A 432 -11.88 30.95 -10.59
N ILE A 433 -10.80 31.39 -9.93
CA ILE A 433 -10.82 32.54 -9.02
C ILE A 433 -11.05 33.85 -9.78
N LEU A 434 -10.28 34.09 -10.84
CA LEU A 434 -10.30 35.37 -11.56
C LEU A 434 -11.54 35.54 -12.45
N SER A 435 -12.06 34.44 -12.99
CA SER A 435 -13.24 34.47 -13.86
C SER A 435 -14.55 34.56 -13.07
N ASN A 436 -14.54 34.31 -11.76
CA ASN A 436 -15.71 34.43 -10.91
C ASN A 436 -15.91 35.91 -10.49
N PRO A 437 -16.97 36.60 -10.96
CA PRO A 437 -17.19 38.01 -10.64
C PRO A 437 -17.44 38.24 -9.13
N ASN A 438 -17.88 37.21 -8.41
CA ASN A 438 -18.16 37.28 -6.97
C ASN A 438 -16.92 37.00 -6.11
N ASP A 439 -15.80 36.56 -6.69
CA ASP A 439 -14.55 36.32 -5.96
C ASP A 439 -13.60 37.50 -6.15
N GLN A 440 -13.15 38.14 -5.06
CA GLN A 440 -12.22 39.27 -5.04
C GLN A 440 -10.81 38.90 -4.57
N THR A 441 -10.52 37.61 -4.41
CA THR A 441 -9.20 37.12 -3.99
C THR A 441 -8.08 37.54 -4.96
N ALA A 442 -6.99 38.12 -4.43
CA ALA A 442 -5.79 38.40 -5.21
C ALA A 442 -4.97 37.13 -5.44
N VAL A 443 -4.44 36.95 -6.65
CA VAL A 443 -3.73 35.74 -7.08
C VAL A 443 -2.31 36.10 -7.49
N THR A 444 -1.33 35.34 -7.02
CA THR A 444 0.07 35.46 -7.49
C THR A 444 0.61 34.11 -7.89
N ILE A 445 1.02 33.98 -9.16
CA ILE A 445 1.63 32.74 -9.69
C ILE A 445 3.15 32.86 -9.70
N VAL A 446 3.83 31.86 -9.13
CA VAL A 446 5.28 31.68 -9.26
C VAL A 446 5.52 30.42 -10.08
N TYR A 447 6.01 30.57 -11.31
CA TYR A 447 6.16 29.47 -12.26
C TYR A 447 7.63 29.17 -12.56
N GLY A 448 8.10 28.00 -12.14
CA GLY A 448 9.46 27.51 -12.36
C GLY A 448 9.54 26.49 -13.50
N VAL A 449 10.46 26.72 -14.44
CA VAL A 449 10.69 25.85 -15.59
C VAL A 449 12.19 25.63 -15.87
N ASN A 450 12.51 24.65 -16.71
CA ASN A 450 13.89 24.34 -17.04
C ASN A 450 14.43 25.28 -18.13
N THR A 451 13.72 25.45 -19.24
CA THR A 451 14.10 26.32 -20.36
C THR A 451 12.99 27.34 -20.67
N ASN A 452 13.25 28.30 -21.54
CA ASN A 452 12.23 29.27 -21.97
C ASN A 452 11.08 28.60 -22.75
N GLU A 453 11.37 27.55 -23.52
CA GLU A 453 10.37 26.82 -24.32
C GLU A 453 9.37 26.05 -23.44
N ASP A 454 9.75 25.75 -22.20
CA ASP A 454 8.88 25.11 -21.21
C ASP A 454 7.86 26.07 -20.58
N CYS A 455 7.92 27.38 -20.88
CA CYS A 455 6.95 28.38 -20.44
C CYS A 455 5.60 28.21 -21.16
N HIS A 456 4.82 27.23 -20.72
CA HIS A 456 3.46 27.01 -21.20
C HIS A 456 2.47 28.08 -20.70
N LEU A 457 1.37 28.26 -21.43
CA LEU A 457 0.27 29.20 -21.13
C LEU A 457 0.67 30.68 -21.02
N THR A 458 1.79 31.06 -21.65
CA THR A 458 2.33 32.42 -21.53
C THR A 458 1.35 33.47 -22.09
N LYS A 459 0.60 33.19 -23.16
CA LYS A 459 -0.35 34.15 -23.74
C LYS A 459 -1.54 34.40 -22.82
N GLU A 460 -2.06 33.33 -22.24
CA GLU A 460 -3.20 33.29 -21.33
C GLU A 460 -2.87 33.97 -20.01
N LEU A 461 -1.69 33.68 -19.45
CA LEU A 461 -1.22 34.30 -18.21
C LEU A 461 -0.91 35.79 -18.40
N GLN A 462 -0.39 36.20 -19.56
CA GLN A 462 -0.24 37.62 -19.88
C GLN A 462 -1.60 38.30 -20.06
N LYS A 463 -2.61 37.60 -20.59
CA LYS A 463 -3.98 38.09 -20.65
C LYS A 463 -4.59 38.29 -19.25
N PHE A 464 -4.38 37.36 -18.32
CA PHE A 464 -4.80 37.59 -16.92
C PHE A 464 -4.10 38.81 -16.31
N LYS A 465 -2.84 39.05 -16.66
CA LYS A 465 -2.12 40.24 -16.22
C LYS A 465 -2.65 41.53 -16.85
N SER A 466 -3.18 41.50 -18.07
CA SER A 466 -3.83 42.67 -18.68
C SER A 466 -5.22 42.93 -18.12
N ASP A 467 -5.99 41.87 -17.89
CA ASP A 467 -7.40 41.92 -17.55
C ASP A 467 -7.62 42.16 -16.05
N PHE A 468 -6.71 41.66 -15.20
CA PHE A 468 -6.80 41.71 -13.73
C PHE A 468 -5.60 42.40 -13.08
N LYS A 469 -5.17 43.56 -13.62
CA LYS A 469 -3.97 44.30 -13.16
C LYS A 469 -3.90 44.55 -11.66
N ASP A 470 -5.06 44.76 -11.02
CA ASP A 470 -5.13 45.15 -9.60
C ASP A 470 -5.04 43.95 -8.65
N ARG A 471 -5.15 42.72 -9.16
CA ARG A 471 -5.28 41.51 -8.33
C ARG A 471 -4.63 40.24 -8.89
N PHE A 472 -3.93 40.32 -10.02
CA PHE A 472 -3.17 39.19 -10.56
C PHE A 472 -1.71 39.58 -10.83
N ASN A 473 -0.79 38.76 -10.33
CA ASN A 473 0.62 38.86 -10.65
C ASN A 473 1.20 37.51 -11.05
N ILE A 474 2.20 37.51 -11.93
CA ILE A 474 2.93 36.31 -12.32
C ILE A 474 4.43 36.58 -12.41
N VAL A 475 5.20 35.64 -11.86
CA VAL A 475 6.66 35.65 -11.86
C VAL A 475 7.19 34.32 -12.38
N TYR A 476 8.06 34.39 -13.38
CA TYR A 476 8.69 33.23 -14.01
C TYR A 476 10.13 33.05 -13.51
N THR A 477 10.55 31.80 -13.32
CA THR A 477 11.94 31.42 -13.07
C THR A 477 12.40 30.32 -14.03
N VAL A 478 13.59 30.49 -14.60
CA VAL A 478 14.16 29.56 -15.58
C VAL A 478 15.51 29.05 -15.09
N SER A 479 15.66 27.74 -14.96
CA SER A 479 16.88 27.12 -14.44
C SER A 479 18.04 27.14 -15.46
N ARG A 480 17.74 26.95 -16.76
CA ARG A 480 18.67 26.97 -17.89
C ARG A 480 18.16 27.96 -18.94
N PRO A 481 18.40 29.27 -18.71
CA PRO A 481 17.90 30.34 -19.57
C PRO A 481 18.65 30.39 -20.91
N ASP A 482 17.94 30.73 -21.99
CA ASP A 482 18.58 31.06 -23.27
C ASP A 482 19.36 32.38 -23.18
N GLU A 483 20.34 32.58 -24.07
CA GLU A 483 21.27 33.72 -24.03
C GLU A 483 20.57 35.10 -24.03
N ASN A 484 19.35 35.19 -24.58
CA ASN A 484 18.58 36.44 -24.73
C ASN A 484 17.34 36.57 -23.83
N THR A 485 17.23 35.80 -22.73
CA THR A 485 16.03 35.86 -21.88
C THR A 485 16.01 37.07 -20.93
N THR A 486 14.83 37.68 -20.76
CA THR A 486 14.54 38.67 -19.72
C THR A 486 13.96 38.03 -18.45
N LEU A 487 13.79 36.70 -18.42
CA LEU A 487 13.20 35.98 -17.29
C LEU A 487 14.23 35.76 -16.17
N ARG A 488 13.75 35.67 -14.93
CA ARG A 488 14.62 35.48 -13.76
C ARG A 488 15.34 34.13 -13.85
N LYS A 489 16.66 34.16 -13.68
CA LYS A 489 17.50 32.96 -13.70
C LYS A 489 17.46 32.26 -12.34
N GLY A 490 17.27 30.94 -12.32
CA GLY A 490 17.29 30.12 -11.11
C GLY A 490 16.03 29.27 -10.90
N ARG A 491 15.90 28.74 -9.69
CA ARG A 491 14.74 27.95 -9.24
C ARG A 491 13.86 28.79 -8.30
N VAL A 492 12.73 28.23 -7.88
CA VAL A 492 11.91 28.82 -6.83
C VAL A 492 12.66 28.72 -5.50
N THR A 493 13.20 29.85 -5.01
CA THR A 493 13.95 29.93 -3.75
C THR A 493 13.18 30.69 -2.68
N ARG A 494 13.70 30.66 -1.44
CA ARG A 494 13.15 31.40 -0.32
C ARG A 494 13.11 32.90 -0.59
N GLU A 495 14.19 33.45 -1.12
CA GLU A 495 14.35 34.89 -1.39
C GLU A 495 13.32 35.37 -2.41
N LEU A 496 13.04 34.55 -3.42
CA LEU A 496 12.00 34.85 -4.41
C LEU A 496 10.60 34.88 -3.77
N LEU A 497 10.30 33.93 -2.89
CA LEU A 497 9.01 33.88 -2.22
C LEU A 497 8.85 35.02 -1.21
N GLU A 498 9.91 35.47 -0.54
CA GLU A 498 9.89 36.67 0.32
C GLU A 498 9.63 37.95 -0.47
N GLU A 499 10.11 38.01 -1.72
CA GLU A 499 9.90 39.16 -2.60
C GLU A 499 8.47 39.21 -3.19
N VAL A 500 7.92 38.04 -3.54
CA VAL A 500 6.72 37.94 -4.40
C VAL A 500 5.47 37.58 -3.62
N ALA A 501 5.57 36.77 -2.55
CA ALA A 501 4.44 36.37 -1.75
C ALA A 501 4.21 37.39 -0.61
N PRO A 502 2.96 37.78 -0.33
CA PRO A 502 2.68 38.65 0.81
C PRO A 502 3.09 37.97 2.11
N PRO A 503 3.70 38.71 3.06
CA PRO A 503 4.18 38.14 4.31
C PRO A 503 3.01 37.47 5.04
N PRO A 504 3.23 36.35 5.74
CA PRO A 504 2.19 35.65 6.48
C PRO A 504 1.83 36.43 7.76
N LYS A 505 1.20 37.60 7.61
CA LYS A 505 0.57 38.33 8.70
C LYS A 505 -0.81 37.72 8.92
N ASN A 506 -1.09 37.29 10.15
CA ASN A 506 -2.42 36.96 10.68
C ASN A 506 -3.23 35.85 9.97
N SER A 507 -2.59 34.80 9.44
CA SER A 507 -3.32 33.57 9.03
C SER A 507 -4.18 33.67 7.76
N GLU A 508 -4.16 34.80 7.07
CA GLU A 508 -5.18 35.08 6.03
C GLU A 508 -4.81 34.53 4.65
N ASN A 509 -3.56 34.20 4.35
CA ASN A 509 -3.15 33.80 3.00
C ASN A 509 -3.00 32.28 2.85
N LYS A 510 -3.31 31.75 1.66
CA LYS A 510 -3.11 30.34 1.29
C LYS A 510 -2.03 30.19 0.22
N VAL A 511 -1.33 29.06 0.24
CA VAL A 511 -0.33 28.69 -0.74
C VAL A 511 -0.68 27.35 -1.34
N PHE A 512 -0.72 27.27 -2.67
CA PHE A 512 -0.87 26.02 -3.40
C PHE A 512 0.42 25.70 -4.14
N VAL A 513 0.84 24.44 -4.11
CA VAL A 513 2.07 23.97 -4.73
C VAL A 513 1.76 22.79 -5.64
N CYS A 514 2.24 22.83 -6.87
CA CYS A 514 2.23 21.66 -7.76
C CYS A 514 3.50 21.66 -8.61
N GLY A 515 4.29 20.60 -8.54
CA GLY A 515 5.51 20.50 -9.33
C GLY A 515 6.25 19.18 -9.15
N PRO A 516 7.48 19.08 -9.67
CA PRO A 516 8.29 17.88 -9.50
C PRO A 516 8.55 17.59 -8.01
N PRO A 517 8.66 16.30 -7.60
CA PRO A 517 8.83 15.93 -6.18
C PRO A 517 9.98 16.65 -5.46
N ALA A 518 11.07 16.95 -6.16
CA ALA A 518 12.21 17.69 -5.62
C ALA A 518 11.85 19.15 -5.25
N MET A 519 10.97 19.79 -6.03
CA MET A 519 10.48 21.14 -5.74
C MET A 519 9.50 21.12 -4.57
N GLU A 520 8.55 20.19 -4.57
CA GLU A 520 7.54 20.09 -3.50
C GLU A 520 8.17 19.77 -2.15
N SER A 521 9.10 18.82 -2.11
CA SER A 521 9.85 18.49 -0.89
C SER A 521 10.67 19.67 -0.36
N SER A 522 11.28 20.47 -1.24
CA SER A 522 12.01 21.68 -0.84
C SER A 522 11.08 22.76 -0.27
N LEU A 523 9.88 22.92 -0.83
CA LEU A 523 8.95 23.98 -0.45
C LEU A 523 8.14 23.65 0.81
N VAL A 524 7.61 22.43 0.88
CA VAL A 524 6.72 21.97 1.96
C VAL A 524 7.50 21.33 3.10
N GLY A 525 8.63 20.70 2.81
CA GLY A 525 9.44 19.99 3.80
C GLY A 525 8.88 18.62 4.17
N SER A 526 9.49 18.01 5.18
CA SER A 526 9.09 16.69 5.70
C SER A 526 8.66 16.78 7.16
N ARG A 527 8.28 15.66 7.78
CA ARG A 527 8.01 15.65 9.24
C ARG A 527 9.25 15.94 10.09
N LYS A 528 10.46 15.76 9.54
CA LYS A 528 11.73 15.94 10.25
C LYS A 528 12.41 17.28 9.94
N GLU A 529 12.09 17.90 8.81
CA GLU A 529 12.77 19.10 8.32
C GLU A 529 11.76 20.11 7.76
N LYS A 530 11.87 21.37 8.21
CA LYS A 530 10.95 22.45 7.80
C LYS A 530 11.22 22.87 6.37
N GLY A 531 10.20 22.86 5.52
CA GLY A 531 10.27 23.39 4.16
C GLY A 531 10.39 24.91 4.12
N ILE A 532 10.72 25.45 2.95
CA ILE A 532 10.85 26.90 2.74
C ILE A 532 9.59 27.64 3.19
N LEU A 533 8.38 27.14 2.88
CA LEU A 533 7.13 27.79 3.26
C LEU A 533 6.93 27.85 4.79
N GLU A 534 7.31 26.80 5.51
CA GLU A 534 7.27 26.82 6.98
C GLU A 534 8.32 27.77 7.57
N GLN A 535 9.50 27.87 6.95
CA GLN A 535 10.54 28.82 7.36
C GLN A 535 10.13 30.27 7.12
N LEU A 536 9.28 30.52 6.12
CA LEU A 536 8.66 31.82 5.85
C LEU A 536 7.52 32.15 6.81
N GLY A 537 7.04 31.17 7.58
CA GLY A 537 6.00 31.36 8.59
C GLY A 537 4.60 30.91 8.18
N TYR A 538 4.43 30.24 7.04
CA TYR A 538 3.17 29.59 6.69
C TYR A 538 2.93 28.36 7.56
N ARG A 539 1.70 28.18 8.02
CA ARG A 539 1.28 26.97 8.73
C ARG A 539 0.86 25.87 7.76
N LYS A 540 0.88 24.62 8.23
CA LYS A 540 0.50 23.45 7.42
C LYS A 540 -0.93 23.50 6.89
N ASP A 541 -1.87 24.10 7.61
CA ASP A 541 -3.26 24.28 7.16
C ASP A 541 -3.41 25.29 6.02
N GLN A 542 -2.39 26.12 5.79
CA GLN A 542 -2.37 27.15 4.74
C GLN A 542 -1.70 26.66 3.45
N ILE A 543 -1.05 25.50 3.49
CA ILE A 543 -0.30 24.93 2.36
C ILE A 543 -1.09 23.75 1.80
N HIS A 544 -1.43 23.82 0.51
CA HIS A 544 -2.01 22.69 -0.22
C HIS A 544 -1.04 22.23 -1.31
N THR A 545 -0.90 20.92 -1.46
CA THR A 545 -0.10 20.30 -2.53
C THR A 545 -1.03 19.42 -3.35
N PHE A 546 -0.96 19.56 -4.67
CA PHE A 546 -1.84 18.88 -5.62
C PHE A 546 -1.42 17.44 -5.90
#